data_AF-A0A7C1BNI6-F1
#
_entry.id   AF-A0A7C1BNI6-F1
#
_cell.length_a   1.000
_cell.length_b   1.000
_cell.length_c   1.000
_cell.angle_alpha   90.00
_cell.angle_beta   90.00
_cell.angle_gamma   90.00
#
_symmetry.space_group_name_H-M   'P 1'
#
loop_
_entity.id
_entity.type
_entity.pdbx_description
1 polymer ?
#
loop_
_entity_poly.entity_id
_entity_poly.type
_entity_poly.pdbx_seq_one_letter_code
_entity_poly.pdbx_strand_id
1 'polypeptide(L)'
;MREIVFFRLISFKNNLLYLIKHRAAKTWGAGIFSLFTVGGLYFGLWEGLQFITSLGGLGVVIIKKVLFILFFILFFMIAISFGVLFYGMGFKNKETAYLISLPIEREKILSYKFGEAFLFSTWIPSLGLILFFLSYAFVARVSLIFPLVASFYIIPFFIIASFLGYLTTLFLAKFINKGKILLWLGLFCGLVAFLYFLYFGNPHRGGLLFFLSEEVVFFKVAKLWYLPYSWPAYGLIHWEDKAWGKSLLYFLNLWSLAFLVLSFVPSLQRIFIDSYFLQFSYLHKKKSYLSFVEKVFSKISFLPNYLRSFMVKDVKFFTREPAFWLQLIVFFGILFFYFTNLRKFSYHRLEDVWKNLLTFLNTFSILCVVSAMSVRFVFPQWSLEGRNYWILKLSPIPLGKVFLEKIILSLGVFLPISIFLISLSNLMLKIEFLFFFLTLVIVIISTFTMV
;
A
#
# COMPACT_ATOMS: atom_id res chain seq x y z
N MET A 1 -13.72 22.15 16.73
CA MET A 1 -13.01 21.57 15.57
C MET A 1 -12.09 22.55 14.87
N ARG A 2 -12.54 23.74 14.48
CA ARG A 2 -11.67 24.78 13.89
C ARG A 2 -10.43 25.09 14.75
N GLU A 3 -10.60 25.20 16.07
CA GLU A 3 -9.50 25.43 17.01
C GLU A 3 -8.47 24.29 17.03
N ILE A 4 -8.91 23.03 17.01
CA ILE A 4 -8.00 21.86 16.97
C ILE A 4 -7.17 21.85 15.68
N VAL A 5 -7.81 22.16 14.54
CA VAL A 5 -7.11 22.28 13.25
C VAL A 5 -6.13 23.44 13.27
N PHE A 6 -6.52 24.58 13.84
CA PHE A 6 -5.67 25.76 13.99
C PHE A 6 -4.43 25.47 14.86
N PHE A 7 -4.59 24.84 16.03
CA PHE A 7 -3.47 24.45 16.88
C PHE A 7 -2.55 23.43 16.21
N ARG A 8 -3.08 22.51 15.38
CA ARG A 8 -2.23 21.62 14.57
C ARG A 8 -1.45 22.35 13.51
N LEU A 9 -2.05 23.32 12.81
CA LEU A 9 -1.35 24.12 11.83
C LEU A 9 -0.22 24.95 12.48
N ILE A 10 -0.48 25.50 13.66
CA ILE A 10 0.56 26.19 14.46
C ILE A 10 1.65 25.22 14.90
N SER A 11 1.29 24.05 15.43
CA SER A 11 2.26 23.03 15.84
C SER A 11 3.12 22.57 14.66
N PHE A 12 2.53 22.36 13.48
CA PHE A 12 3.24 22.01 12.26
C PHE A 12 4.19 23.14 11.83
N LYS A 13 3.71 24.39 11.80
CA LYS A 13 4.54 25.56 11.49
C LYS A 13 5.72 25.68 12.47
N ASN A 14 5.48 25.52 13.77
CA ASN A 14 6.51 25.63 14.80
C ASN A 14 7.54 24.50 14.71
N ASN A 15 7.10 23.26 14.46
CA ASN A 15 8.00 22.13 14.24
C ASN A 15 8.85 22.32 12.97
N LEU A 16 8.27 22.83 11.89
CA LEU A 16 8.96 23.07 10.64
C LEU A 16 10.00 24.20 10.81
N LEU A 17 9.64 25.29 11.48
CA LEU A 17 10.57 26.37 11.83
C LEU A 17 11.69 25.91 12.77
N TYR A 18 11.38 25.06 13.75
CA TYR A 18 12.37 24.47 14.64
C TYR A 18 13.37 23.58 13.88
N LEU A 19 12.87 22.75 12.97
CA LEU A 19 13.72 21.88 12.13
C LEU A 19 14.62 22.68 11.19
N ILE A 20 14.11 23.74 10.58
CA ILE A 20 14.91 24.63 9.71
C ILE A 20 16.00 25.34 10.53
N LYS A 21 15.68 25.85 11.73
CA LYS A 21 16.64 26.60 12.56
C LYS A 21 17.71 25.73 13.22
N HIS A 22 17.35 24.56 13.75
CA HIS A 22 18.27 23.74 14.54
C HIS A 22 18.89 22.56 13.76
N ARG A 23 18.31 22.16 12.62
CA ARG A 23 18.80 21.04 11.79
C ARG A 23 18.77 21.40 10.30
N ALA A 24 19.30 22.57 9.95
CA ALA A 24 19.34 23.08 8.58
C ALA A 24 19.93 22.06 7.59
N ALA A 25 21.13 21.51 7.84
CA ALA A 25 21.76 20.56 6.92
C ALA A 25 20.88 19.33 6.60
N LYS A 26 20.18 18.79 7.61
CA LYS A 26 19.30 17.62 7.43
C LYS A 26 17.99 17.99 6.70
N THR A 27 17.46 19.18 6.91
CA THR A 27 16.23 19.65 6.25
C THR A 27 16.49 20.02 4.79
N TRP A 28 17.57 20.74 4.50
CA TRP A 28 18.01 21.02 3.13
C TRP A 28 18.35 19.74 2.38
N GLY A 29 19.10 18.81 2.99
CA GLY A 29 19.39 17.51 2.39
C GLY A 29 18.13 16.71 2.06
N ALA A 30 17.15 16.68 2.97
CA ALA A 30 15.87 16.02 2.71
C ALA A 30 15.05 16.71 1.60
N GLY A 31 15.09 18.05 1.52
CA GLY A 31 14.43 18.82 0.47
C GLY A 31 15.06 18.62 -0.92
N ILE A 32 16.39 18.55 -1.00
CA ILE A 32 17.09 18.24 -2.25
C ILE A 32 16.77 16.81 -2.70
N PHE A 33 16.78 15.85 -1.77
CA PHE A 33 16.43 14.47 -2.07
C PHE A 33 14.97 14.32 -2.53
N SER A 34 14.02 15.03 -1.90
CA SER A 34 12.62 15.01 -2.34
C SER A 34 12.45 15.64 -3.73
N LEU A 35 13.14 16.74 -4.02
CA LEU A 35 13.15 17.34 -5.37
C LEU A 35 13.75 16.40 -6.41
N PHE A 36 14.88 15.75 -6.10
CA PHE A 36 15.53 14.80 -7.00
C PHE A 36 14.64 13.59 -7.28
N THR A 37 13.97 13.05 -6.26
CA THR A 37 13.04 11.92 -6.43
C THR A 37 11.80 12.30 -7.23
N VAL A 38 11.21 13.48 -6.99
CA VAL A 38 10.09 14.00 -7.77
C VAL A 38 10.50 14.23 -9.24
N GLY A 39 11.67 14.81 -9.47
CA GLY A 39 12.24 15.01 -10.80
C GLY A 39 12.50 13.67 -11.51
N GLY A 40 13.15 12.73 -10.84
CA GLY A 40 13.40 11.39 -11.38
C GLY A 40 12.12 10.63 -11.73
N LEU A 41 11.07 10.74 -10.89
CA LEU A 41 9.75 10.18 -11.19
C LEU A 41 9.12 10.84 -12.42
N TYR A 42 9.20 12.17 -12.53
CA TYR A 42 8.70 12.90 -13.69
C TYR A 42 9.39 12.48 -14.98
N PHE A 43 10.73 12.41 -14.99
CA PHE A 43 11.49 11.97 -16.17
C PHE A 43 11.20 10.51 -16.53
N GLY A 44 11.10 9.62 -15.54
CA GLY A 44 10.74 8.22 -15.78
C GLY A 44 9.35 8.05 -16.39
N LEU A 45 8.36 8.85 -15.94
CA LEU A 45 7.02 8.87 -16.52
C LEU A 45 7.02 9.46 -17.94
N TRP A 46 7.79 10.52 -18.16
CA TRP A 46 7.92 11.17 -19.46
C TRP A 46 8.52 10.23 -20.52
N GLU A 47 9.65 9.59 -20.22
CA GLU A 47 10.29 8.59 -21.09
C GLU A 47 9.36 7.39 -21.36
N GLY A 48 8.71 6.89 -20.32
CA GLY A 48 7.75 5.78 -20.45
C GLY A 48 6.58 6.12 -21.38
N LEU A 49 6.03 7.33 -21.26
CA LEU A 49 4.95 7.81 -22.14
C LEU A 49 5.45 8.08 -23.57
N GLN A 50 6.64 8.65 -23.73
CA GLN A 50 7.25 8.90 -25.02
C GLN A 50 7.48 7.59 -25.79
N PHE A 51 7.97 6.55 -25.11
CA PHE A 51 8.09 5.20 -25.67
C PHE A 51 6.75 4.62 -26.10
N ILE A 52 5.67 4.86 -25.35
CA ILE A 52 4.34 4.37 -25.75
C ILE A 52 3.84 5.13 -26.99
N THR A 53 4.09 6.44 -27.08
CA THR A 53 3.69 7.23 -28.25
C THR A 53 4.52 6.96 -29.50
N SER A 54 5.78 6.52 -29.37
CA SER A 54 6.62 6.16 -30.52
C SER A 54 6.11 4.90 -31.26
N LEU A 55 5.25 4.10 -30.62
CA LEU A 55 4.54 2.97 -31.23
C LEU A 55 3.43 3.40 -32.22
N GLY A 56 3.27 4.71 -32.49
CA GLY A 56 2.33 5.24 -33.48
C GLY A 56 0.87 5.24 -33.00
N GLY A 57 -0.09 5.03 -33.91
CA GLY A 57 -1.53 5.11 -33.62
C GLY A 57 -2.03 4.11 -32.56
N LEU A 58 -1.31 3.00 -32.36
CA LEU A 58 -1.58 2.04 -31.27
C LEU A 58 -1.29 2.65 -29.89
N GLY A 59 -0.31 3.56 -29.79
CA GLY A 59 0.09 4.20 -28.55
C GLY A 59 -1.05 4.98 -27.89
N VAL A 60 -1.82 5.75 -28.65
CA VAL A 60 -2.95 6.55 -28.12
C VAL A 60 -4.05 5.66 -27.54
N VAL A 61 -4.37 4.55 -28.22
CA VAL A 61 -5.36 3.57 -27.73
C VAL A 61 -4.87 2.87 -26.46
N ILE A 62 -3.56 2.56 -26.39
CA ILE A 62 -2.95 1.96 -25.21
C ILE A 62 -3.00 2.92 -24.02
N ILE A 63 -2.67 4.20 -24.19
CA ILE A 63 -2.68 5.18 -23.09
C ILE A 63 -4.09 5.34 -22.53
N LYS A 64 -5.11 5.46 -23.38
CA LYS A 64 -6.52 5.50 -22.94
C LYS A 64 -6.91 4.26 -22.14
N LYS A 65 -6.43 3.06 -22.53
CA LYS A 65 -6.64 1.82 -21.78
C LYS A 65 -5.87 1.78 -20.45
N VAL A 66 -4.63 2.27 -20.42
CA VAL A 66 -3.78 2.36 -19.23
C VAL A 66 -4.41 3.29 -18.19
N LEU A 67 -5.04 4.39 -18.61
CA LEU A 67 -5.77 5.30 -17.70
C LEU A 67 -6.85 4.57 -16.90
N PHE A 68 -7.67 3.73 -17.55
CA PHE A 68 -8.70 2.94 -16.84
C PHE A 68 -8.08 1.99 -15.82
N ILE A 69 -6.99 1.30 -16.17
CA ILE A 69 -6.29 0.41 -15.25
C ILE A 69 -5.70 1.21 -14.08
N LEU A 70 -5.08 2.35 -14.37
CA LEU A 70 -4.45 3.21 -13.39
C LEU A 70 -5.47 3.63 -12.32
N PHE A 71 -6.61 4.19 -12.72
CA PHE A 71 -7.66 4.60 -11.79
C PHE A 71 -8.28 3.40 -11.05
N PHE A 72 -8.48 2.27 -11.72
CA PHE A 72 -8.99 1.05 -11.08
C PHE A 72 -8.05 0.57 -9.96
N ILE A 73 -6.76 0.42 -10.24
CA ILE A 73 -5.77 -0.03 -9.24
C ILE A 73 -5.65 0.98 -8.12
N LEU A 74 -5.54 2.28 -8.44
CA LEU A 74 -5.44 3.33 -7.44
C LEU A 74 -6.66 3.40 -6.52
N PHE A 75 -7.86 3.16 -7.05
CA PHE A 75 -9.09 3.18 -6.26
C PHE A 75 -9.04 2.17 -5.10
N PHE A 76 -8.72 0.91 -5.40
CA PHE A 76 -8.62 -0.13 -4.38
C PHE A 76 -7.40 0.03 -3.49
N MET A 77 -6.27 0.45 -4.05
CA MET A 77 -5.05 0.69 -3.27
C MET A 77 -5.28 1.79 -2.22
N ILE A 78 -5.94 2.88 -2.60
CA ILE A 78 -6.27 3.98 -1.69
C ILE A 78 -7.31 3.54 -0.66
N ALA A 79 -8.35 2.80 -1.07
CA ALA A 79 -9.34 2.29 -0.11
C ALA A 79 -8.68 1.43 0.98
N ILE A 80 -7.78 0.52 0.61
CA ILE A 80 -7.08 -0.32 1.57
C ILE A 80 -6.11 0.51 2.44
N SER A 81 -5.32 1.40 1.82
CA SER A 81 -4.37 2.25 2.54
C SER A 81 -5.06 3.17 3.54
N PHE A 82 -6.14 3.84 3.12
CA PHE A 82 -6.99 4.65 3.96
C PHE A 82 -7.55 3.81 5.11
N GLY A 83 -8.02 2.60 4.82
CA GLY A 83 -8.59 1.73 5.84
C GLY A 83 -7.58 1.40 6.96
N VAL A 84 -6.35 1.04 6.58
CA VAL A 84 -5.28 0.77 7.57
C VAL A 84 -4.97 2.01 8.41
N LEU A 85 -4.87 3.18 7.78
CA LEU A 85 -4.58 4.45 8.45
C LEU A 85 -5.70 4.86 9.40
N PHE A 86 -6.95 4.79 8.93
CA PHE A 86 -8.12 5.13 9.73
C PHE A 86 -8.28 4.18 10.93
N TYR A 87 -7.99 2.88 10.75
CA TYR A 87 -7.99 1.95 11.88
C TYR A 87 -6.96 2.34 12.96
N GLY A 88 -5.72 2.66 12.53
CA GLY A 88 -4.65 3.07 13.45
C GLY A 88 -4.94 4.39 14.15
N MET A 89 -5.33 5.42 13.41
CA MET A 89 -5.60 6.76 13.93
C MET A 89 -6.92 6.83 14.72
N GLY A 90 -7.95 6.12 14.28
CA GLY A 90 -9.28 6.11 14.90
C GLY A 90 -9.34 5.28 16.18
N PHE A 91 -8.92 4.00 16.15
CA PHE A 91 -9.16 3.09 17.27
C PHE A 91 -8.00 3.03 18.28
N LYS A 92 -6.74 3.09 17.82
CA LYS A 92 -5.57 2.88 18.69
C LYS A 92 -4.95 4.15 19.26
N ASN A 93 -5.14 5.29 18.61
CA ASN A 93 -4.45 6.51 18.99
C ASN A 93 -4.94 7.04 20.35
N LYS A 94 -4.01 7.43 21.21
CA LYS A 94 -4.30 8.02 22.53
C LYS A 94 -5.09 9.33 22.40
N GLU A 95 -4.85 10.08 21.33
CA GLU A 95 -5.60 11.29 21.02
C GLU A 95 -7.10 11.00 20.86
N THR A 96 -7.47 9.88 20.20
CA THR A 96 -8.88 9.55 20.01
C THR A 96 -9.54 9.14 21.32
N ALA A 97 -8.81 8.44 22.20
CA ALA A 97 -9.29 8.15 23.56
C ALA A 97 -9.53 9.43 24.36
N TYR A 98 -8.64 10.43 24.23
CA TYR A 98 -8.81 11.74 24.84
C TYR A 98 -10.01 12.50 24.24
N LEU A 99 -10.15 12.55 22.91
CA LEU A 99 -11.25 13.23 22.24
C LEU A 99 -12.63 12.64 22.61
N ILE A 100 -12.72 11.31 22.77
CA ILE A 100 -13.95 10.63 23.19
C ILE A 100 -14.32 10.95 24.65
N SER A 101 -13.33 11.27 25.50
CA SER A 101 -13.56 11.66 26.90
C SER A 101 -14.08 13.10 27.07
N LEU A 102 -13.89 13.93 26.04
CA LEU A 102 -14.40 15.30 26.03
C LEU A 102 -15.88 15.35 25.62
N PRO A 103 -16.65 16.35 26.08
CA PRO A 103 -18.05 16.54 25.70
C PRO A 103 -18.18 17.12 24.28
N ILE A 104 -17.53 16.49 23.30
CA ILE A 104 -17.59 16.84 21.87
C ILE A 104 -18.56 15.87 21.18
N GLU A 105 -19.39 16.40 20.28
CA GLU A 105 -20.23 15.55 19.44
C GLU A 105 -19.40 14.52 18.67
N ARG A 106 -19.85 13.28 18.74
CA ARG A 106 -19.16 12.11 18.18
C ARG A 106 -19.03 12.18 16.65
N GLU A 107 -20.00 12.80 15.99
CA GLU A 107 -20.00 13.15 14.57
C GLU A 107 -18.77 13.99 14.16
N LYS A 108 -18.46 14.99 14.98
CA LYS A 108 -17.33 15.91 14.76
C LYS A 108 -15.99 15.19 14.96
N ILE A 109 -15.91 14.26 15.92
CA ILE A 109 -14.71 13.43 16.14
C ILE A 109 -14.47 12.51 14.94
N LEU A 110 -15.53 11.89 14.42
CA LEU A 110 -15.45 10.93 13.32
C LEU A 110 -15.05 11.59 12.00
N SER A 111 -15.73 12.69 11.64
CA SER A 111 -15.40 13.51 10.47
C SER A 111 -13.97 14.06 10.53
N TYR A 112 -13.50 14.44 11.72
CA TYR A 112 -12.12 14.84 11.92
C TYR A 112 -11.12 13.72 11.64
N LYS A 113 -11.35 12.54 12.22
CA LYS A 113 -10.45 11.39 12.04
C LYS A 113 -10.48 10.87 10.61
N PHE A 114 -11.63 10.96 9.94
CA PHE A 114 -11.74 10.70 8.51
C PHE A 114 -10.89 11.69 7.70
N GLY A 115 -11.02 12.99 7.95
CA GLY A 115 -10.22 14.02 7.26
C GLY A 115 -8.71 13.88 7.50
N GLU A 116 -8.31 13.55 8.73
CA GLU A 116 -6.92 13.27 9.07
C GLU A 116 -6.39 12.07 8.27
N ALA A 117 -7.08 10.93 8.31
CA ALA A 117 -6.69 9.75 7.55
C ALA A 117 -6.70 9.99 6.04
N PHE A 118 -7.63 10.81 5.54
CA PHE A 118 -7.76 11.16 4.12
C PHE A 118 -6.52 11.91 3.63
N LEU A 119 -6.08 12.93 4.36
CA LEU A 119 -4.89 13.70 4.02
C LEU A 119 -3.63 12.81 3.99
N PHE A 120 -3.46 11.96 5.00
CA PHE A 120 -2.31 11.06 5.08
C PHE A 120 -2.33 9.93 4.04
N SER A 121 -3.50 9.46 3.60
CA SER A 121 -3.60 8.44 2.58
C SER A 121 -3.41 8.98 1.15
N THR A 122 -3.74 10.25 0.93
CA THR A 122 -3.97 10.79 -0.42
C THR A 122 -2.79 11.59 -0.97
N TRP A 123 -1.91 12.13 -0.13
CA TRP A 123 -0.86 13.05 -0.56
C TRP A 123 0.18 12.44 -1.53
N ILE A 124 0.54 11.16 -1.39
CA ILE A 124 1.46 10.49 -2.34
C ILE A 124 0.75 10.17 -3.66
N PRO A 125 -0.42 9.48 -3.67
CA PRO A 125 -1.14 9.22 -4.92
C PRO A 125 -1.52 10.49 -5.68
N SER A 126 -1.85 11.59 -4.98
CA SER A 126 -2.17 12.86 -5.63
C SER A 126 -0.98 13.42 -6.40
N LEU A 127 0.21 13.47 -5.78
CA LEU A 127 1.44 13.89 -6.43
C LEU A 127 1.77 13.02 -7.65
N GLY A 128 1.64 11.70 -7.52
CA GLY A 128 1.88 10.77 -8.63
C GLY A 128 0.95 11.02 -9.83
N LEU A 129 -0.35 11.22 -9.60
CA LEU A 129 -1.31 11.51 -10.67
C LEU A 129 -1.09 12.89 -11.30
N ILE A 130 -0.80 13.92 -10.50
CA ILE A 130 -0.50 15.26 -11.01
C ILE A 130 0.72 15.21 -11.93
N LEU A 131 1.80 14.55 -11.51
CA LEU A 131 2.99 14.37 -12.34
C LEU A 131 2.69 13.59 -13.62
N PHE A 132 1.92 12.51 -13.52
CA PHE A 132 1.52 11.71 -14.67
C PHE A 132 0.76 12.54 -15.72
N PHE A 133 -0.23 13.33 -15.30
CA PHE A 133 -1.00 14.17 -16.22
C PHE A 133 -0.18 15.33 -16.78
N LEU A 134 0.77 15.87 -16.01
CA LEU A 134 1.71 16.87 -16.48
C LEU A 134 2.62 16.29 -17.57
N SER A 135 3.21 15.12 -17.35
CA SER A 135 3.99 14.41 -18.38
C SER A 135 3.15 14.10 -19.61
N TYR A 136 1.91 13.62 -19.42
CA TYR A 136 0.98 13.31 -20.52
C TYR A 136 0.65 14.54 -21.37
N ALA A 137 0.39 15.70 -20.76
CA ALA A 137 0.09 16.92 -21.48
C ALA A 137 1.23 17.36 -22.41
N PHE A 138 2.48 17.23 -21.96
CA PHE A 138 3.66 17.52 -22.78
C PHE A 138 3.84 16.53 -23.93
N VAL A 139 3.70 15.23 -23.68
CA VAL A 139 3.90 14.19 -24.71
C VAL A 139 2.79 14.21 -25.77
N ALA A 140 1.53 14.33 -25.34
CA ALA A 140 0.37 14.34 -26.24
C ALA A 140 0.12 15.71 -26.90
N ARG A 141 0.95 16.73 -26.60
CA ARG A 141 0.79 18.13 -27.06
C ARG A 141 -0.61 18.70 -26.80
N VAL A 142 -1.19 18.34 -25.65
CA VAL A 142 -2.48 18.86 -25.19
C VAL A 142 -2.25 20.18 -24.45
N SER A 143 -3.28 21.04 -24.38
CA SER A 143 -3.22 22.29 -23.61
C SER A 143 -2.76 22.06 -22.16
N LEU A 144 -1.92 22.96 -21.64
CA LEU A 144 -1.46 23.00 -20.25
C LEU A 144 -2.60 23.16 -19.22
N ILE A 145 -3.83 23.42 -19.67
CA ILE A 145 -5.03 23.44 -18.82
C ILE A 145 -5.45 22.01 -18.43
N PHE A 146 -5.07 20.99 -19.20
CA PHE A 146 -5.50 19.60 -18.98
C PHE A 146 -5.08 19.02 -17.62
N PRO A 147 -3.83 19.18 -17.12
CA PRO A 147 -3.45 18.73 -15.78
C PRO A 147 -4.23 19.42 -14.65
N LEU A 148 -4.61 20.68 -14.84
CA LEU A 148 -5.44 21.42 -13.87
C LEU A 148 -6.83 20.80 -13.80
N VAL A 149 -7.45 20.54 -14.96
CA VAL A 149 -8.76 19.89 -15.05
C VAL A 149 -8.69 18.49 -14.43
N ALA A 150 -7.67 17.70 -14.76
CA ALA A 150 -7.43 16.39 -14.15
C ALA A 150 -7.37 16.45 -12.62
N SER A 151 -6.71 17.47 -12.06
CA SER A 151 -6.64 17.68 -10.61
C SER A 151 -8.02 17.83 -9.97
N PHE A 152 -8.97 18.49 -10.64
CA PHE A 152 -10.35 18.60 -10.15
C PHE A 152 -11.16 17.30 -10.23
N TYR A 153 -10.84 16.38 -11.16
CA TYR A 153 -11.43 15.04 -11.19
C TYR A 153 -10.86 14.11 -10.12
N ILE A 154 -9.57 14.29 -9.78
CA ILE A 154 -8.85 13.45 -8.84
C ILE A 154 -9.34 13.63 -7.40
N ILE A 155 -9.68 14.85 -6.99
CA ILE A 155 -10.15 15.17 -5.62
C ILE A 155 -11.40 14.34 -5.22
N PRO A 156 -12.54 14.40 -5.94
CA PRO A 156 -13.72 13.63 -5.59
C PRO A 156 -13.48 12.12 -5.70
N PHE A 157 -12.67 11.68 -6.66
CA PHE A 157 -12.28 10.27 -6.80
C PHE A 157 -11.61 9.72 -5.53
N PHE A 158 -10.70 10.48 -4.92
CA PHE A 158 -10.04 10.07 -3.68
C PHE A 158 -10.99 10.02 -2.48
N ILE A 159 -11.94 10.96 -2.40
CA ILE A 159 -12.95 10.98 -1.33
C ILE A 159 -13.79 9.70 -1.39
N ILE A 160 -14.24 9.33 -2.59
CA ILE A 160 -15.04 8.11 -2.80
C ILE A 160 -14.24 6.85 -2.46
N ALA A 161 -12.97 6.77 -2.91
CA ALA A 161 -12.10 5.64 -2.61
C ALA A 161 -11.86 5.48 -1.10
N SER A 162 -11.61 6.60 -0.41
CA SER A 162 -11.39 6.64 1.04
C SER A 162 -12.64 6.22 1.82
N PHE A 163 -13.83 6.54 1.34
CA PHE A 163 -15.07 6.10 1.96
C PHE A 163 -15.30 4.60 1.87
N LEU A 164 -14.92 3.95 0.77
CA LEU A 164 -14.93 2.49 0.69
C LEU A 164 -13.98 1.88 1.74
N GLY A 165 -12.79 2.45 1.88
CA GLY A 165 -11.86 2.12 2.96
C GLY A 165 -12.47 2.29 4.36
N TYR A 166 -13.14 3.41 4.59
CA TYR A 166 -13.83 3.70 5.83
C TYR A 166 -14.91 2.65 6.16
N LEU A 167 -15.81 2.35 5.22
CA LEU A 167 -16.85 1.33 5.41
C LEU A 167 -16.26 -0.05 5.72
N THR A 168 -15.25 -0.47 4.96
CA THR A 168 -14.59 -1.76 5.19
C THR A 168 -13.92 -1.82 6.57
N THR A 169 -13.32 -0.73 7.06
CA THR A 169 -12.75 -0.71 8.41
C THR A 169 -13.78 -0.81 9.51
N LEU A 170 -14.90 -0.09 9.41
CA LEU A 170 -15.96 -0.18 10.40
C LEU A 170 -16.58 -1.58 10.43
N PHE A 171 -16.79 -2.17 9.26
CA PHE A 171 -17.25 -3.54 9.12
C PHE A 171 -16.28 -4.51 9.78
N LEU A 172 -14.99 -4.45 9.42
CA LEU A 172 -13.95 -5.27 10.05
C LEU A 172 -13.87 -5.04 11.55
N ALA A 173 -13.90 -3.78 12.01
CA ALA A 173 -13.83 -3.42 13.44
C ALA A 173 -14.97 -4.04 14.25
N LYS A 174 -16.16 -4.19 13.67
CA LYS A 174 -17.31 -4.87 14.29
C LYS A 174 -17.08 -6.39 14.40
N PHE A 175 -16.45 -7.01 13.41
CA PHE A 175 -16.20 -8.45 13.35
C PHE A 175 -14.82 -8.88 13.87
N ILE A 176 -14.01 -7.95 14.38
CA ILE A 176 -12.67 -8.18 14.94
C ILE A 176 -12.77 -8.99 16.25
N ASN A 177 -13.02 -10.28 16.10
CA ASN A 177 -12.66 -11.31 17.06
C ASN A 177 -11.22 -11.71 16.73
N LYS A 178 -10.24 -11.31 17.55
CA LYS A 178 -8.79 -11.34 17.23
C LYS A 178 -8.25 -12.70 16.73
N GLY A 179 -8.93 -13.81 17.02
CA GLY A 179 -8.59 -15.15 16.51
C GLY A 179 -9.23 -15.54 15.17
N LYS A 180 -10.33 -14.90 14.74
CA LYS A 180 -11.06 -15.23 13.50
C LYS A 180 -10.69 -14.32 12.32
N ILE A 181 -9.99 -13.21 12.55
CA ILE A 181 -9.54 -12.29 11.49
C ILE A 181 -8.63 -12.99 10.50
N LEU A 182 -7.67 -13.78 10.97
CA LEU A 182 -6.77 -14.53 10.10
C LEU A 182 -7.52 -15.61 9.30
N LEU A 183 -8.58 -16.19 9.88
CA LEU A 183 -9.48 -17.13 9.22
C LEU A 183 -10.34 -16.46 8.14
N TRP A 184 -10.95 -15.30 8.42
CA TRP A 184 -11.79 -14.59 7.45
C TRP A 184 -10.98 -13.93 6.34
N LEU A 185 -9.80 -13.38 6.65
CA LEU A 185 -8.86 -12.89 5.64
C LEU A 185 -8.24 -14.05 4.83
N GLY A 186 -7.91 -15.16 5.49
CA GLY A 186 -7.45 -16.39 4.83
C GLY A 186 -8.53 -17.00 3.94
N LEU A 187 -9.79 -16.97 4.37
CA LEU A 187 -10.95 -17.35 3.55
C LEU A 187 -11.13 -16.38 2.39
N PHE A 188 -11.03 -15.06 2.59
CA PHE A 188 -11.17 -14.09 1.50
C PHE A 188 -10.03 -14.21 0.47
N CYS A 189 -8.76 -14.25 0.91
CA CYS A 189 -7.62 -14.52 0.04
C CYS A 189 -7.73 -15.90 -0.62
N GLY A 190 -8.21 -16.91 0.11
CA GLY A 190 -8.48 -18.25 -0.41
C GLY A 190 -9.58 -18.28 -1.46
N LEU A 191 -10.66 -17.51 -1.27
CA LEU A 191 -11.78 -17.40 -2.21
C LEU A 191 -11.34 -16.62 -3.46
N VAL A 192 -10.57 -15.55 -3.31
CA VAL A 192 -9.97 -14.81 -4.43
C VAL A 192 -8.98 -15.69 -5.19
N ALA A 193 -8.11 -16.44 -4.50
CA ALA A 193 -7.18 -17.38 -5.12
C ALA A 193 -7.90 -18.56 -5.78
N PHE A 194 -9.00 -19.05 -5.19
CA PHE A 194 -9.83 -20.13 -5.71
C PHE A 194 -10.62 -19.70 -6.95
N LEU A 195 -11.26 -18.52 -6.92
CA LEU A 195 -11.91 -17.91 -8.08
C LEU A 195 -10.89 -17.63 -9.19
N TYR A 196 -9.70 -17.17 -8.84
CA TYR A 196 -8.60 -16.98 -9.78
C TYR A 196 -8.14 -18.30 -10.40
N PHE A 197 -8.00 -19.36 -9.59
CA PHE A 197 -7.59 -20.69 -10.03
C PHE A 197 -8.64 -21.36 -10.94
N LEU A 198 -9.92 -21.31 -10.56
CA LEU A 198 -11.03 -21.83 -11.36
C LEU A 198 -11.15 -21.13 -12.71
N TYR A 199 -10.93 -19.81 -12.74
CA TYR A 199 -11.13 -19.03 -13.96
C TYR A 199 -9.93 -19.12 -14.92
N PHE A 200 -8.71 -19.26 -14.41
CA PHE A 200 -7.49 -19.40 -15.22
C PHE A 200 -7.06 -20.85 -15.51
N GLY A 201 -7.83 -21.84 -15.04
CA GLY A 201 -7.63 -23.26 -15.37
C GLY A 201 -7.86 -23.63 -16.85
N ASN A 202 -8.43 -22.72 -17.64
CA ASN A 202 -8.61 -22.89 -19.09
C ASN A 202 -7.65 -21.99 -19.88
N PRO A 203 -6.48 -22.47 -20.31
CA PRO A 203 -5.56 -21.70 -21.13
C PRO A 203 -6.07 -21.68 -22.58
N HIS A 204 -7.01 -20.77 -22.89
CA HIS A 204 -7.25 -20.46 -24.30
C HIS A 204 -6.01 -19.74 -24.84
N ARG A 205 -5.34 -20.41 -25.79
CA ARG A 205 -4.12 -19.99 -26.49
C ARG A 205 -4.42 -18.82 -27.44
N GLY A 206 -4.47 -17.60 -26.92
CA GLY A 206 -4.52 -16.38 -27.73
C GLY A 206 -3.20 -15.62 -27.67
N GLY A 207 -2.61 -15.29 -28.83
CA GLY A 207 -1.33 -14.56 -28.92
C GLY A 207 -1.37 -13.13 -28.36
N LEU A 208 -0.28 -12.37 -28.51
CA LEU A 208 -0.11 -10.98 -28.03
C LEU A 208 -1.26 -10.02 -28.39
N LEU A 209 -1.95 -10.25 -29.52
CA LEU A 209 -3.13 -9.47 -29.93
C LEU A 209 -4.39 -9.77 -29.10
N PHE A 210 -4.47 -10.93 -28.43
CA PHE A 210 -5.55 -11.28 -27.51
C PHE A 210 -5.49 -10.46 -26.21
N PHE A 211 -4.28 -10.09 -25.76
CA PHE A 211 -4.09 -9.16 -24.63
C PHE A 211 -4.49 -7.72 -24.95
N LEU A 212 -4.49 -7.34 -26.23
CA LEU A 212 -4.98 -6.06 -26.73
C LEU A 212 -6.48 -6.09 -27.07
N SER A 213 -7.04 -7.27 -27.33
CA SER A 213 -8.47 -7.48 -27.57
C SER A 213 -9.27 -7.29 -26.28
N GLU A 214 -10.48 -6.76 -26.41
CA GLU A 214 -11.38 -6.35 -25.33
C GLU A 214 -11.92 -7.52 -24.47
N GLU A 215 -11.33 -8.71 -24.57
CA GLU A 215 -11.79 -9.95 -23.92
C GLU A 215 -11.12 -10.24 -22.57
N VAL A 216 -10.10 -9.48 -22.16
CA VAL A 216 -9.57 -9.60 -20.81
C VAL A 216 -10.62 -9.04 -19.84
N VAL A 217 -11.24 -9.92 -19.04
CA VAL A 217 -12.25 -9.57 -18.02
C VAL A 217 -11.79 -8.40 -17.15
N PHE A 218 -10.50 -8.33 -16.83
CA PHE A 218 -9.92 -7.23 -16.08
C PHE A 218 -10.15 -5.86 -16.74
N PHE A 219 -10.03 -5.75 -18.07
CA PHE A 219 -10.33 -4.51 -18.78
C PHE A 219 -11.83 -4.20 -18.81
N LYS A 220 -12.69 -5.21 -18.97
CA LYS A 220 -14.15 -5.00 -18.89
C LYS A 220 -14.56 -4.52 -17.51
N VAL A 221 -13.99 -5.11 -16.45
CA VAL A 221 -14.20 -4.68 -15.07
C VAL A 221 -13.68 -3.26 -14.87
N ALA A 222 -12.45 -2.95 -15.29
CA ALA A 222 -11.89 -1.59 -15.15
C ALA A 222 -12.68 -0.51 -15.93
N LYS A 223 -13.40 -0.89 -17.00
CA LYS A 223 -14.25 0.00 -17.81
C LYS A 223 -15.73 0.01 -17.40
N LEU A 224 -16.12 -0.58 -16.27
CA LEU A 224 -17.54 -0.56 -15.85
C LEU A 224 -18.03 0.87 -15.62
N TRP A 225 -18.89 1.34 -16.51
CA TRP A 225 -19.43 2.70 -16.57
C TRP A 225 -20.23 3.13 -15.34
N TYR A 226 -20.76 2.21 -14.54
CA TYR A 226 -21.59 2.52 -13.36
C TYR A 226 -20.78 2.59 -12.06
N LEU A 227 -19.51 2.17 -12.07
CA LEU A 227 -18.66 2.20 -10.89
C LEU A 227 -17.79 3.46 -10.86
N PRO A 228 -17.60 4.07 -9.68
CA PRO A 228 -16.98 5.38 -9.56
C PRO A 228 -15.50 5.40 -9.93
N TYR A 229 -14.83 4.25 -9.98
CA TYR A 229 -13.42 4.20 -10.36
C TYR A 229 -13.17 4.50 -11.84
N SER A 230 -14.16 4.33 -12.71
CA SER A 230 -13.99 4.53 -14.16
C SER A 230 -14.34 5.96 -14.60
N TRP A 231 -15.12 6.68 -13.79
CA TRP A 231 -15.64 8.01 -14.14
C TRP A 231 -14.55 9.08 -14.38
N PRO A 232 -13.44 9.14 -13.62
CA PRO A 232 -12.36 10.09 -13.93
C PRO A 232 -11.72 9.82 -15.29
N ALA A 233 -11.52 8.55 -15.65
CA ALA A 233 -10.96 8.18 -16.95
C ALA A 233 -11.91 8.57 -18.09
N TYR A 234 -13.20 8.26 -17.98
CA TYR A 234 -14.20 8.69 -18.97
C TYR A 234 -14.28 10.22 -19.09
N GLY A 235 -14.29 10.93 -17.96
CA GLY A 235 -14.33 12.39 -17.93
C GLY A 235 -13.14 13.03 -18.66
N LEU A 236 -11.93 12.52 -18.43
CA LEU A 236 -10.70 13.03 -19.03
C LEU A 236 -10.56 12.68 -20.51
N ILE A 237 -10.93 11.47 -20.90
CA ILE A 237 -10.92 11.06 -22.31
C ILE A 237 -11.94 11.88 -23.11
N HIS A 238 -13.15 12.08 -22.59
CA HIS A 238 -14.15 12.92 -23.27
C HIS A 238 -13.77 14.39 -23.33
N TRP A 239 -12.98 14.88 -22.37
CA TRP A 239 -12.42 16.23 -22.44
C TRP A 239 -11.41 16.36 -23.59
N GLU A 240 -10.52 15.36 -23.74
CA GLU A 240 -9.56 15.28 -24.85
C GLU A 240 -10.25 15.18 -26.21
N ASP A 241 -11.31 14.37 -26.29
CA ASP A 241 -12.13 14.20 -27.51
C ASP A 241 -13.06 15.42 -27.79
N LYS A 242 -12.92 16.52 -27.04
CA LYS A 242 -13.72 17.76 -27.12
C LYS A 242 -15.23 17.56 -26.90
N ALA A 243 -15.64 16.46 -26.28
CA ALA A 243 -17.01 16.16 -25.90
C ALA A 243 -17.34 16.71 -24.49
N TRP A 244 -17.35 18.04 -24.37
CA TRP A 244 -17.49 18.76 -23.10
C TRP A 244 -18.72 18.36 -22.29
N GLY A 245 -19.86 18.14 -22.94
CA GLY A 245 -21.10 17.74 -22.25
C GLY A 245 -20.97 16.40 -21.51
N LYS A 246 -20.38 15.38 -22.16
CA LYS A 246 -20.16 14.07 -21.51
C LYS A 246 -19.11 14.16 -20.40
N SER A 247 -18.05 14.93 -20.63
CA SER A 247 -17.02 15.17 -19.62
C SER A 247 -17.63 15.81 -18.36
N LEU A 248 -18.43 16.88 -18.53
CA LEU A 248 -19.10 17.58 -17.44
C LEU A 248 -20.09 16.67 -16.67
N LEU A 249 -20.80 15.77 -17.34
CA LEU A 249 -21.67 14.80 -16.67
C LEU A 249 -20.90 13.89 -15.71
N TYR A 250 -19.76 13.32 -16.15
CA TYR A 250 -18.92 12.51 -15.27
C TYR A 250 -18.30 13.33 -14.13
N PHE A 251 -17.94 14.59 -14.39
CA PHE A 251 -17.47 15.51 -13.36
C PHE A 251 -18.52 15.75 -12.28
N LEU A 252 -19.75 16.09 -12.68
CA LEU A 252 -20.85 16.34 -11.77
C LEU A 252 -21.23 15.09 -10.98
N ASN A 253 -21.24 13.91 -11.62
CA ASN A 253 -21.49 12.63 -10.95
C ASN A 253 -20.45 12.32 -9.87
N LEU A 254 -19.17 12.61 -10.14
CA LEU A 254 -18.11 12.42 -9.15
C LEU A 254 -18.28 13.34 -7.94
N TRP A 255 -18.54 14.63 -8.18
CA TRP A 255 -18.72 15.59 -7.10
C TRP A 255 -20.00 15.34 -6.31
N SER A 256 -21.12 15.02 -6.96
CA SER A 256 -22.37 14.70 -6.27
C SER A 256 -22.22 13.48 -5.36
N LEU A 257 -21.56 12.43 -5.84
CA LEU A 257 -21.26 11.24 -5.03
C LEU A 257 -20.29 11.56 -3.89
N ALA A 258 -19.26 12.39 -4.13
CA ALA A 258 -18.32 12.80 -3.09
C ALA A 258 -19.01 13.61 -1.97
N PHE A 259 -19.93 14.52 -2.32
CA PHE A 259 -20.70 15.26 -1.31
C PHE A 259 -21.65 14.35 -0.52
N LEU A 260 -22.32 13.41 -1.18
CA LEU A 260 -23.17 12.40 -0.51
C LEU A 260 -22.34 11.56 0.46
N VAL A 261 -21.16 11.13 0.03
CA VAL A 261 -20.23 10.37 0.87
C VAL A 261 -19.80 11.17 2.10
N LEU A 262 -19.43 12.44 1.94
CA LEU A 262 -19.01 13.31 3.04
C LEU A 262 -20.14 13.56 4.05
N SER A 263 -21.40 13.68 3.59
CA SER A 263 -22.54 13.82 4.49
C SER A 263 -22.89 12.52 5.22
N PHE A 264 -22.57 11.36 4.64
CA PHE A 264 -22.84 10.05 5.26
C PHE A 264 -21.79 9.63 6.30
N VAL A 265 -20.56 10.14 6.23
CA VAL A 265 -19.48 9.82 7.19
C VAL A 265 -19.91 10.07 8.65
N PRO A 266 -20.45 11.24 9.03
CA PRO A 266 -20.92 11.49 10.39
C PRO A 266 -22.03 10.55 10.87
N SER A 267 -22.93 10.13 9.98
CA SER A 267 -24.09 9.28 10.32
C SER A 267 -23.69 7.91 10.90
N LEU A 268 -22.49 7.43 10.57
CA LEU A 268 -21.97 6.14 11.03
C LEU A 268 -21.33 6.17 12.44
N GLN A 269 -21.50 7.26 13.18
CA GLN A 269 -20.97 7.44 14.54
C GLN A 269 -21.34 6.34 15.53
N ARG A 270 -22.56 5.80 15.46
CA ARG A 270 -23.02 4.76 16.39
C ARG A 270 -22.18 3.49 16.24
N ILE A 271 -22.01 3.06 14.99
CA ILE A 271 -21.21 1.87 14.64
C ILE A 271 -19.74 2.06 15.05
N PHE A 272 -19.18 3.25 14.83
CA PHE A 272 -17.81 3.55 15.24
C PHE A 272 -17.62 3.41 16.76
N ILE A 273 -18.56 3.93 17.55
CA ILE A 273 -18.46 3.89 19.02
C ILE A 273 -18.70 2.51 19.58
N ASP A 274 -19.70 1.80 19.07
CA ASP A 274 -19.98 0.42 19.48
C ASP A 274 -18.76 -0.46 19.19
N SER A 275 -18.16 -0.33 18.01
CA SER A 275 -16.93 -1.05 17.66
C SER A 275 -15.72 -0.60 18.50
N TYR A 276 -15.62 0.68 18.87
CA TYR A 276 -14.59 1.18 19.76
C TYR A 276 -14.70 0.55 21.17
N PHE A 277 -15.89 0.58 21.79
CA PHE A 277 -16.10 -0.01 23.12
C PHE A 277 -15.97 -1.53 23.13
N LEU A 278 -16.38 -2.22 22.06
CA LEU A 278 -16.13 -3.65 21.90
C LEU A 278 -14.62 -3.93 21.99
N GLN A 279 -13.79 -3.17 21.27
CA GLN A 279 -12.34 -3.38 21.32
C GLN A 279 -11.73 -3.16 22.71
N PHE A 280 -12.24 -2.20 23.49
CA PHE A 280 -11.79 -1.94 24.86
C PHE A 280 -12.25 -3.03 25.85
N SER A 281 -13.50 -3.47 25.76
CA SER A 281 -14.06 -4.50 26.66
C SER A 281 -13.39 -5.87 26.46
N TYR A 282 -12.97 -6.21 25.24
CA TYR A 282 -12.20 -7.44 24.98
C TYR A 282 -10.78 -7.45 25.57
N LEU A 283 -10.18 -6.30 25.89
CA LEU A 283 -8.85 -6.25 26.51
C LEU A 283 -8.84 -6.79 27.96
N HIS A 284 -9.99 -6.79 28.65
CA HIS A 284 -10.09 -7.21 30.05
C HIS A 284 -10.34 -8.71 30.25
N LYS A 285 -10.81 -9.46 29.23
CA LYS A 285 -10.98 -10.92 29.35
C LYS A 285 -9.66 -11.67 29.07
N LYS A 286 -8.72 -11.62 30.01
CA LYS A 286 -7.53 -12.49 29.97
C LYS A 286 -7.92 -13.92 30.34
N LYS A 287 -8.04 -14.80 29.33
CA LYS A 287 -7.91 -16.25 29.56
C LYS A 287 -6.43 -16.63 29.42
N SER A 288 -5.86 -17.15 30.52
CA SER A 288 -4.49 -17.64 30.64
C SER A 288 -4.36 -19.01 29.96
N TYR A 289 -4.35 -19.04 28.64
CA TYR A 289 -3.91 -20.23 27.90
C TYR A 289 -2.59 -19.92 27.20
N LEU A 290 -1.66 -20.87 27.26
CA LEU A 290 -0.46 -20.90 26.44
C LEU A 290 -0.85 -20.65 24.98
N SER A 291 -0.39 -19.53 24.44
CA SER A 291 -0.67 -19.13 23.07
C SER A 291 -0.09 -20.16 22.10
N PHE A 292 -0.72 -20.34 20.93
CA PHE A 292 -0.19 -21.20 19.86
C PHE A 292 1.27 -20.87 19.51
N VAL A 293 1.62 -19.58 19.54
CA VAL A 293 2.99 -19.08 19.36
C VAL A 293 3.95 -19.65 20.41
N GLU A 294 3.57 -19.68 21.69
CA GLU A 294 4.41 -20.27 22.74
C GLU A 294 4.62 -21.78 22.53
N LYS A 295 3.60 -22.50 22.03
CA LYS A 295 3.69 -23.94 21.74
C LYS A 295 4.56 -24.27 20.51
N VAL A 296 4.53 -23.43 19.48
CA VAL A 296 5.38 -23.62 18.29
C VAL A 296 6.83 -23.34 18.64
N PHE A 297 7.09 -22.20 19.29
CA PHE A 297 8.44 -21.88 19.74
C PHE A 297 8.92 -22.88 20.82
N SER A 298 8.02 -23.51 21.59
CA SER A 298 8.39 -24.59 22.52
C SER A 298 8.95 -25.86 21.95
N LYS A 299 8.75 -26.08 20.66
CA LYS A 299 9.35 -27.22 19.97
C LYS A 299 10.70 -26.91 19.35
N ILE A 300 11.10 -25.65 19.27
CA ILE A 300 12.40 -25.24 18.72
C ILE A 300 13.43 -25.28 19.86
N SER A 301 14.00 -26.46 20.12
CA SER A 301 14.99 -26.69 21.17
C SER A 301 16.39 -26.15 20.85
N PHE A 302 16.67 -25.83 19.58
CA PHE A 302 17.97 -25.32 19.12
C PHE A 302 18.28 -23.89 19.60
N LEU A 303 17.27 -23.12 20.00
CA LEU A 303 17.43 -21.73 20.43
C LEU A 303 17.52 -21.63 21.96
N PRO A 304 18.50 -20.87 22.51
CA PRO A 304 18.54 -20.50 23.92
C PRO A 304 17.20 -19.96 24.45
N ASN A 305 16.85 -20.31 25.69
CA ASN A 305 15.59 -19.90 26.33
C ASN A 305 15.36 -18.38 26.32
N TYR A 306 16.43 -17.58 26.43
CA TYR A 306 16.34 -16.13 26.35
C TYR A 306 15.92 -15.68 24.94
N LEU A 307 16.61 -16.12 23.87
CA LEU A 307 16.29 -15.78 22.47
C LEU A 307 14.84 -16.11 22.16
N ARG A 308 14.41 -17.30 22.56
CA ARG A 308 13.05 -17.77 22.31
C ARG A 308 11.99 -16.91 23.01
N SER A 309 12.24 -16.47 24.24
CA SER A 309 11.28 -15.65 24.99
C SER A 309 11.12 -14.27 24.36
N PHE A 310 12.21 -13.69 23.86
CA PHE A 310 12.20 -12.42 23.13
C PHE A 310 11.53 -12.56 21.76
N MET A 311 11.84 -13.63 21.00
CA MET A 311 11.20 -13.89 19.71
C MET A 311 9.69 -14.11 19.85
N VAL A 312 9.25 -14.84 20.88
CA VAL A 312 7.82 -15.03 21.17
C VAL A 312 7.16 -13.69 21.51
N LYS A 313 7.83 -12.80 22.25
CA LYS A 313 7.34 -11.45 22.54
C LYS A 313 7.17 -10.65 21.25
N ASP A 314 8.17 -10.65 20.36
CA ASP A 314 8.15 -9.88 19.11
C ASP A 314 7.12 -10.43 18.11
N VAL A 315 6.99 -11.76 17.98
CA VAL A 315 5.95 -12.41 17.16
C VAL A 315 4.56 -12.15 17.73
N LYS A 316 4.40 -12.14 19.06
CA LYS A 316 3.12 -11.76 19.70
C LYS A 316 2.79 -10.30 19.47
N PHE A 317 3.77 -9.41 19.54
CA PHE A 317 3.55 -7.99 19.22
C PHE A 317 3.12 -7.86 17.76
N PHE A 318 3.83 -8.53 16.85
CA PHE A 318 3.51 -8.56 15.43
C PHE A 318 2.07 -9.06 15.18
N THR A 319 1.68 -10.23 15.72
CA THR A 319 0.32 -10.81 15.63
C THR A 319 -0.79 -9.96 16.22
N ARG A 320 -0.49 -9.14 17.23
CA ARG A 320 -1.46 -8.26 17.88
C ARG A 320 -1.59 -6.89 17.20
N GLU A 321 -0.63 -6.51 16.37
CA GLU A 321 -0.59 -5.26 15.64
C GLU A 321 -1.13 -5.45 14.22
N PRO A 322 -2.44 -5.18 13.97
CA PRO A 322 -3.07 -5.44 12.67
C PRO A 322 -2.49 -4.59 11.54
N ALA A 323 -1.90 -3.43 11.85
CA ALA A 323 -1.23 -2.61 10.85
C ALA A 323 -0.15 -3.39 10.10
N PHE A 324 0.58 -4.28 10.80
CA PHE A 324 1.65 -5.05 10.19
C PHE A 324 1.14 -6.21 9.32
N TRP A 325 0.15 -6.97 9.79
CA TRP A 325 -0.41 -8.09 9.01
C TRP A 325 -1.22 -7.61 7.81
N LEU A 326 -1.97 -6.51 7.95
CA LEU A 326 -2.69 -5.93 6.82
C LEU A 326 -1.71 -5.51 5.72
N GLN A 327 -0.58 -4.90 6.09
CA GLN A 327 0.45 -4.55 5.12
C GLN A 327 1.12 -5.78 4.48
N LEU A 328 1.41 -6.84 5.25
CA LEU A 328 1.92 -8.09 4.69
C LEU A 328 0.94 -8.72 3.71
N ILE A 329 -0.35 -8.76 4.04
CA ILE A 329 -1.39 -9.34 3.16
C ILE A 329 -1.46 -8.58 1.85
N VAL A 330 -1.49 -7.24 1.90
CA VAL A 330 -1.49 -6.40 0.70
C VAL A 330 -0.26 -6.67 -0.15
N PHE A 331 0.91 -6.75 0.49
CA PHE A 331 2.16 -7.01 -0.20
C PHE A 331 2.19 -8.39 -0.88
N PHE A 332 1.90 -9.48 -0.14
CA PHE A 332 1.85 -10.81 -0.70
C PHE A 332 0.74 -10.97 -1.75
N GLY A 333 -0.37 -10.25 -1.61
CA GLY A 333 -1.44 -10.21 -2.60
C GLY A 333 -1.00 -9.61 -3.94
N ILE A 334 -0.31 -8.46 -3.91
CA ILE A 334 0.26 -7.84 -5.11
C ILE A 334 1.31 -8.76 -5.74
N LEU A 335 2.15 -9.36 -4.91
CA LEU A 335 3.21 -10.25 -5.35
C LEU A 335 2.66 -11.54 -5.98
N PHE A 336 1.60 -12.12 -5.41
CA PHE A 336 0.89 -13.25 -5.98
C PHE A 336 0.30 -12.89 -7.37
N PHE A 337 -0.33 -11.72 -7.48
CA PHE A 337 -0.83 -11.22 -8.75
C PHE A 337 0.29 -11.08 -9.79
N TYR A 338 1.44 -10.54 -9.38
CA TYR A 338 2.63 -10.40 -10.22
C TYR A 338 3.09 -11.76 -10.81
N PHE A 339 3.36 -12.76 -9.96
CA PHE A 339 3.83 -14.07 -10.44
C PHE A 339 2.80 -14.81 -11.29
N THR A 340 1.52 -14.69 -10.96
CA THR A 340 0.48 -15.31 -11.77
C THR A 340 0.31 -14.64 -13.14
N ASN A 341 0.66 -13.36 -13.26
CA ASN A 341 0.66 -12.63 -14.52
C ASN A 341 1.91 -12.97 -15.37
N LEU A 342 3.09 -13.04 -14.74
CA LEU A 342 4.34 -13.41 -15.41
C LEU A 342 4.20 -14.71 -16.21
N ARG A 343 3.55 -15.74 -15.64
CA ARG A 343 3.40 -17.06 -16.31
C ARG A 343 2.76 -16.99 -17.70
N LYS A 344 2.02 -15.90 -18.00
CA LYS A 344 1.28 -15.70 -19.25
C LYS A 344 2.10 -15.01 -20.34
N PHE A 345 3.22 -14.38 -20.01
CA PHE A 345 4.13 -13.86 -21.02
C PHE A 345 4.78 -15.04 -21.75
N SER A 346 4.64 -15.07 -23.07
CA SER A 346 5.23 -16.11 -23.92
C SER A 346 6.76 -15.91 -24.02
N TYR A 347 7.48 -16.18 -22.93
CA TYR A 347 8.94 -15.93 -22.80
C TYR A 347 9.81 -16.69 -23.80
N HIS A 348 9.28 -17.70 -24.49
CA HIS A 348 10.00 -18.41 -25.56
C HIS A 348 10.16 -17.57 -26.83
N ARG A 349 9.46 -16.44 -26.97
CA ARG A 349 9.54 -15.54 -28.13
C ARG A 349 10.29 -14.23 -27.85
N LEU A 350 10.80 -14.04 -26.63
CA LEU A 350 11.55 -12.84 -26.26
C LEU A 350 13.03 -13.08 -26.54
N GLU A 351 13.65 -12.08 -27.18
CA GLU A 351 15.10 -12.00 -27.40
C GLU A 351 15.85 -12.01 -26.06
N ASP A 352 17.07 -12.54 -26.02
CA ASP A 352 17.80 -12.72 -24.76
C ASP A 352 18.12 -11.41 -24.04
N VAL A 353 18.20 -10.29 -24.77
CA VAL A 353 18.30 -8.93 -24.21
C VAL A 353 17.12 -8.62 -23.30
N TRP A 354 15.90 -8.94 -23.73
CA TRP A 354 14.69 -8.69 -22.94
C TRP A 354 14.59 -9.60 -21.72
N LYS A 355 15.07 -10.84 -21.82
CA LYS A 355 15.16 -11.74 -20.66
C LYS A 355 16.12 -11.18 -19.61
N ASN A 356 17.30 -10.73 -20.03
CA ASN A 356 18.31 -10.14 -19.14
C ASN A 356 17.85 -8.82 -18.53
N LEU A 357 17.14 -7.99 -19.29
CA LEU A 357 16.54 -6.77 -18.74
C LEU A 357 15.48 -7.12 -17.69
N LEU A 358 14.62 -8.10 -17.97
CA LEU A 358 13.56 -8.50 -17.03
C LEU A 358 14.12 -9.12 -15.75
N THR A 359 15.19 -9.91 -15.82
CA THR A 359 15.85 -10.45 -14.63
C THR A 359 16.49 -9.36 -13.78
N PHE A 360 17.12 -8.37 -14.42
CA PHE A 360 17.65 -7.20 -13.74
C PHE A 360 16.54 -6.41 -13.04
N LEU A 361 15.45 -6.09 -13.75
CA LEU A 361 14.29 -5.37 -13.18
C LEU A 361 13.63 -6.16 -12.03
N ASN A 362 13.54 -7.49 -12.15
CA ASN A 362 12.95 -8.33 -11.11
C ASN A 362 13.82 -8.36 -9.86
N THR A 363 15.14 -8.50 -10.05
CA THR A 363 16.10 -8.44 -8.94
C THR A 363 16.05 -7.08 -8.26
N PHE A 364 16.06 -5.99 -9.03
CA PHE A 364 15.89 -4.63 -8.51
C PHE A 364 14.58 -4.47 -7.72
N SER A 365 13.47 -4.96 -8.28
CA SER A 365 12.15 -4.88 -7.63
C SER A 365 12.12 -5.63 -6.29
N ILE A 366 12.74 -6.82 -6.21
CA ILE A 366 12.85 -7.59 -4.97
C ILE A 366 13.70 -6.83 -3.95
N LEU A 367 14.81 -6.21 -4.36
CA LEU A 367 15.67 -5.42 -3.48
C LEU A 367 14.95 -4.17 -2.94
N CYS A 368 14.23 -3.43 -3.79
CA CYS A 368 13.41 -2.30 -3.36
C CYS A 368 12.34 -2.71 -2.36
N VAL A 369 11.71 -3.87 -2.59
CA VAL A 369 10.72 -4.45 -1.70
C VAL A 369 11.32 -4.81 -0.34
N VAL A 370 12.46 -5.50 -0.33
CA VAL A 370 13.15 -5.85 0.92
C VAL A 370 13.52 -4.58 1.69
N SER A 371 14.08 -3.57 1.01
CA SER A 371 14.39 -2.27 1.61
C SER A 371 13.17 -1.61 2.26
N ALA A 372 12.06 -1.52 1.53
CA ALA A 372 10.83 -0.92 2.03
C ALA A 372 10.26 -1.69 3.23
N MET A 373 10.39 -3.02 3.25
CA MET A 373 9.93 -3.85 4.36
C MET A 373 10.85 -3.78 5.57
N SER A 374 12.16 -3.66 5.39
CA SER A 374 13.10 -3.43 6.49
C SER A 374 12.77 -2.14 7.24
N VAL A 375 12.50 -1.04 6.54
CA VAL A 375 12.11 0.23 7.17
C VAL A 375 10.76 0.13 7.88
N ARG A 376 9.83 -0.71 7.41
CA ARG A 376 8.48 -0.79 8.01
C ARG A 376 8.36 -1.80 9.14
N PHE A 377 9.19 -2.84 9.15
CA PHE A 377 9.11 -3.90 10.16
C PHE A 377 10.31 -3.90 11.10
N VAL A 378 11.53 -3.78 10.57
CA VAL A 378 12.76 -3.83 11.39
C VAL A 378 12.93 -2.51 12.15
N PHE A 379 12.83 -1.37 11.47
CA PHE A 379 13.05 -0.08 12.14
C PHE A 379 12.07 0.22 13.29
N PRO A 380 10.75 -0.04 13.20
CA PRO A 380 9.85 0.19 14.33
C PRO A 380 10.06 -0.77 15.49
N GLN A 381 10.53 -2.00 15.26
CA GLN A 381 10.91 -2.92 16.34
C GLN A 381 12.00 -2.30 17.21
N TRP A 382 12.93 -1.56 16.61
CA TRP A 382 13.96 -0.80 17.31
C TRP A 382 13.44 0.47 17.97
N SER A 383 12.73 1.31 17.21
CA SER A 383 12.30 2.64 17.67
C SER A 383 11.25 2.58 18.78
N LEU A 384 10.31 1.62 18.71
CA LEU A 384 9.23 1.50 19.70
C LEU A 384 9.70 0.88 21.02
N GLU A 385 10.71 0.00 20.97
CA GLU A 385 11.35 -0.52 22.18
C GLU A 385 12.17 0.54 22.92
N GLY A 386 12.63 1.59 22.24
CA GLY A 386 13.34 2.72 22.84
C GLY A 386 12.62 3.33 24.05
N ARG A 387 11.27 3.36 24.06
CA ARG A 387 10.47 3.87 25.19
C ARG A 387 10.52 2.97 26.42
N ASN A 388 10.66 1.66 26.20
CA ASN A 388 10.72 0.64 27.25
C ASN A 388 12.15 0.12 27.45
N TYR A 389 13.14 0.80 26.86
CA TYR A 389 14.54 0.40 26.85
C TYR A 389 15.14 0.33 28.27
N TRP A 390 14.62 1.16 29.19
CA TRP A 390 14.99 1.11 30.60
C TRP A 390 14.67 -0.25 31.24
N ILE A 391 13.55 -0.89 30.87
CA ILE A 391 13.19 -2.24 31.34
C ILE A 391 14.17 -3.29 30.80
N LEU A 392 14.59 -3.14 29.54
CA LEU A 392 15.56 -4.05 28.91
C LEU A 392 16.95 -3.93 29.56
N LYS A 393 17.36 -2.71 29.93
CA LYS A 393 18.62 -2.48 30.66
C LYS A 393 18.64 -3.07 32.07
N LEU A 394 17.47 -3.24 32.70
CA LEU A 394 17.34 -3.91 33.99
C LEU A 394 17.40 -5.44 33.87
N SER A 395 17.30 -5.99 32.66
CA SER A 395 17.41 -7.43 32.44
C SER A 395 18.88 -7.89 32.50
N PRO A 396 19.16 -9.12 32.96
CA PRO A 396 20.53 -9.67 33.05
C PRO A 396 21.14 -10.02 31.68
N ILE A 397 20.60 -9.48 30.58
CA ILE A 397 20.98 -9.83 29.21
C ILE A 397 21.76 -8.67 28.59
N PRO A 398 22.98 -8.90 28.06
CA PRO A 398 23.76 -7.85 27.42
C PRO A 398 23.05 -7.36 26.16
N LEU A 399 23.16 -6.05 25.87
CA LEU A 399 22.48 -5.41 24.74
C LEU A 399 22.81 -6.09 23.40
N GLY A 400 24.08 -6.46 23.16
CA GLY A 400 24.49 -7.13 21.92
C GLY A 400 23.73 -8.42 21.62
N LYS A 401 23.26 -9.12 22.66
CA LYS A 401 22.41 -10.31 22.52
C LYS A 401 21.01 -9.95 22.03
N VAL A 402 20.43 -8.86 22.52
CA VAL A 402 19.15 -8.31 22.01
C VAL A 402 19.30 -7.84 20.54
N PHE A 403 20.46 -7.27 20.16
CA PHE A 403 20.76 -6.96 18.76
C PHE A 403 20.80 -8.20 17.87
N LEU A 404 21.53 -9.23 18.28
CA LEU A 404 21.59 -10.47 17.52
C LEU A 404 20.21 -11.14 17.39
N GLU A 405 19.39 -11.13 18.45
CA GLU A 405 18.03 -11.67 18.41
C GLU A 405 17.19 -11.04 17.29
N LYS A 406 17.19 -9.71 17.22
CA LYS A 406 16.42 -8.96 16.22
C LYS A 406 16.93 -9.19 14.82
N ILE A 407 18.24 -9.19 14.63
CA ILE A 407 18.87 -9.49 13.33
C ILE A 407 18.53 -10.92 12.89
N ILE A 408 18.58 -11.90 13.79
CA ILE A 408 18.23 -13.29 13.47
C ILE A 408 16.75 -13.40 13.12
N LEU A 409 15.86 -12.71 13.84
CA LEU A 409 14.43 -12.73 13.57
C LEU A 409 14.10 -12.07 12.22
N SER A 410 14.67 -10.91 11.92
CA SER A 410 14.44 -10.20 10.65
C SER A 410 15.05 -10.96 9.47
N LEU A 411 16.30 -11.41 9.56
CA LEU A 411 16.93 -12.24 8.54
C LEU A 411 16.17 -13.54 8.31
N GLY A 412 15.74 -14.21 9.39
CA GLY A 412 14.98 -15.46 9.33
C GLY A 412 13.64 -15.33 8.60
N VAL A 413 13.07 -14.11 8.51
CA VAL A 413 11.85 -13.85 7.73
C VAL A 413 12.20 -13.37 6.32
N PHE A 414 13.08 -12.37 6.17
CA PHE A 414 13.34 -11.75 4.88
C PHE A 414 14.17 -12.60 3.91
N LEU A 415 15.16 -13.35 4.40
CA LEU A 415 15.99 -14.20 3.53
C LEU A 415 15.17 -15.30 2.84
N PRO A 416 14.36 -16.12 3.55
CA PRO A 416 13.57 -17.15 2.88
C PRO A 416 12.57 -16.57 1.88
N ILE A 417 11.95 -15.42 2.21
CA ILE A 417 11.04 -14.74 1.29
C ILE A 417 11.81 -14.28 0.04
N SER A 418 12.89 -13.52 0.18
CA SER A 418 13.62 -12.99 -0.97
C SER A 418 14.20 -14.09 -1.88
N ILE A 419 14.77 -15.14 -1.29
CA ILE A 419 15.29 -16.32 -2.00
C ILE A 419 14.16 -17.04 -2.75
N PHE A 420 13.01 -17.27 -2.10
CA PHE A 420 11.87 -17.91 -2.73
C PHE A 420 11.38 -17.10 -3.94
N LEU A 421 11.27 -15.77 -3.79
CA LEU A 421 10.79 -14.88 -4.85
C LEU A 421 11.72 -14.83 -6.06
N ILE A 422 13.04 -14.69 -5.85
CA ILE A 422 14.00 -14.64 -6.95
C ILE A 422 14.12 -16.00 -7.63
N SER A 423 14.09 -17.09 -6.86
CA SER A 423 14.13 -18.46 -7.41
C SER A 423 12.91 -18.72 -8.28
N LEU A 424 11.72 -18.37 -7.79
CA LEU A 424 10.47 -18.54 -8.54
C LEU A 424 10.46 -17.67 -9.81
N SER A 425 10.91 -16.41 -9.70
CA SER A 425 11.08 -15.52 -10.87
C SER A 425 12.01 -16.11 -11.92
N ASN A 426 13.20 -16.56 -11.50
CA ASN A 426 14.21 -17.04 -12.43
C ASN A 426 13.82 -18.39 -13.07
N LEU A 427 13.19 -19.29 -12.31
CA LEU A 427 12.66 -20.55 -12.83
C LEU A 427 11.59 -20.31 -13.91
N MET A 428 10.73 -19.31 -13.71
CA MET A 428 9.71 -18.95 -14.69
C MET A 428 10.30 -18.39 -15.99
N LEU A 429 11.45 -17.72 -15.90
CA LEU A 429 12.13 -17.09 -17.03
C LEU A 429 13.06 -18.04 -17.81
N LYS A 430 13.30 -19.26 -17.30
CA LYS A 430 14.20 -20.28 -17.89
C LYS A 430 15.58 -19.70 -18.26
N ILE A 431 16.22 -19.00 -17.33
CA ILE A 431 17.53 -18.38 -17.53
C ILE A 431 18.64 -19.41 -17.37
N GLU A 432 19.81 -19.12 -17.95
CA GLU A 432 21.04 -19.86 -17.71
C GLU A 432 21.41 -19.94 -16.21
N PHE A 433 22.01 -21.07 -15.84
CA PHE A 433 22.33 -21.41 -14.45
C PHE A 433 23.29 -20.42 -13.77
N LEU A 434 24.20 -19.80 -14.53
CA LEU A 434 25.19 -18.87 -13.98
C LEU A 434 24.54 -17.54 -13.53
N PHE A 435 23.64 -16.99 -14.34
CA PHE A 435 22.85 -15.81 -13.97
C PHE A 435 21.86 -16.09 -12.83
N PHE A 436 21.31 -17.31 -12.76
CA PHE A 436 20.50 -17.75 -11.63
C PHE A 436 21.28 -17.69 -10.31
N PHE A 437 22.50 -18.22 -10.28
CA PHE A 437 23.34 -18.22 -9.09
C PHE A 437 23.77 -16.79 -8.69
N LEU A 438 24.19 -15.98 -9.67
CA LEU A 438 24.64 -14.62 -9.44
C LEU A 438 23.52 -13.73 -8.84
N THR A 439 22.31 -13.82 -9.37
CA THR A 439 21.16 -13.08 -8.82
C THR A 439 20.79 -13.53 -7.41
N LEU A 440 20.89 -14.82 -7.09
CA LEU A 440 20.70 -15.32 -5.73
C LEU A 440 21.72 -14.76 -4.74
N VAL A 441 23.00 -14.76 -5.10
CA VAL A 441 24.08 -14.24 -4.25
C VAL A 441 23.89 -12.74 -4.00
N ILE A 442 23.55 -11.96 -5.03
CA ILE A 442 23.26 -10.53 -4.89
C ILE A 442 22.11 -10.30 -3.92
N VAL A 443 21.02 -11.07 -4.03
CA VAL A 443 19.86 -10.91 -3.14
C VAL A 443 20.23 -11.26 -1.70
N ILE A 444 20.99 -12.33 -1.47
CA ILE A 444 21.42 -12.73 -0.12
C ILE A 444 22.28 -11.64 0.52
N ILE A 445 23.34 -11.19 -0.16
CA ILE A 445 24.23 -10.15 0.36
C ILE A 445 23.46 -8.85 0.62
N SER A 446 22.61 -8.43 -0.32
CA SER A 446 21.85 -7.19 -0.19
C SER A 446 20.80 -7.26 0.92
N THR A 447 20.14 -8.41 1.10
CA THR A 447 19.19 -8.57 2.22
C THR A 447 19.91 -8.56 3.57
N PHE A 448 21.13 -9.07 3.65
CA PHE A 448 21.95 -9.01 4.86
C PHE A 448 22.38 -7.57 5.19
N THR A 449 22.72 -6.75 4.18
CA THR A 449 23.13 -5.35 4.41
C THR A 449 21.98 -4.41 4.72
N MET A 450 20.76 -4.73 4.25
CA MET A 450 19.56 -3.89 4.48
C MET A 450 18.89 -4.11 5.84
N VAL A 451 19.17 -5.23 6.49
CA VAL A 451 18.66 -5.58 7.83
C VAL A 451 19.62 -5.08 8.89
#